data_AF-A0A960WMY5-F1
#
_entry.id   AF-A0A960WMY5-F1
#
_cell.length_a   1.000
_cell.length_b   1.000
_cell.length_c   1.000
_cell.angle_alpha   90.00
_cell.angle_beta   90.00
_cell.angle_gamma   90.00
#
_symmetry.space_group_name_H-M   'P 1'
#
loop_
_entity.id
_entity.type
_entity.pdbx_description
1 polymer ?
#
loop_
_entity_poly.entity_id
_entity_poly.type
_entity_poly.pdbx_seq_one_letter_code
_entity_poly.pdbx_strand_id
1 'polypeptide(L)'
;MKFRPGHTKRFWWGAAIAVVAVELFVFLRTIPEKLRWAHEPVLTLDLGDESEGSGGYRFVEQPERLGGAVEQLSYSKGVCGVFVPGADGNSPQRALDFFYFEYEPGNSRFIHDVFGHVPEACMSATGAVLKQEHPSRTITIGGRSLKVLVLEFVSPVSSQPMWVFRLTWLPPDTPYDPYQVAYLMRQEKFLIGVLGQPKPPARVLLAGAIGYKDLDEAWSSYERLLVSRLKIATP
;
A
#
# COMPACT_ATOMS: atom_id res chain seq x y z
N MET A 1 15.48 -46.72 30.08
CA MET A 1 14.66 -45.68 30.76
C MET A 1 13.19 -45.94 30.44
N LYS A 2 12.36 -46.35 31.41
CA LYS A 2 10.92 -46.55 31.21
C LYS A 2 10.19 -45.23 31.49
N PHE A 3 9.59 -44.61 30.47
CA PHE A 3 8.72 -43.44 30.65
C PHE A 3 7.48 -43.84 31.44
N ARG A 4 7.21 -43.16 32.57
CA ARG A 4 6.00 -43.39 33.37
C ARG A 4 4.77 -42.85 32.60
N PRO A 5 3.77 -43.68 32.26
CA PRO A 5 2.65 -43.31 31.39
C PRO A 5 1.70 -42.23 31.94
N GLY A 6 1.88 -41.78 33.18
CA GLY A 6 1.10 -40.68 33.77
C GLY A 6 1.66 -39.26 33.50
N HIS A 7 2.95 -39.12 33.17
CA HIS A 7 3.56 -37.79 32.98
C HIS A 7 3.19 -37.16 31.63
N THR A 8 2.94 -37.98 30.62
CA THR A 8 2.58 -37.52 29.28
C THR A 8 1.23 -36.81 29.26
N LYS A 9 0.21 -37.34 29.95
CA LYS A 9 -1.13 -36.73 29.98
C LYS A 9 -1.13 -35.32 30.59
N ARG A 10 -0.42 -35.11 31.70
CA ARG A 10 -0.34 -33.79 32.36
C ARG A 10 0.39 -32.76 31.49
N PHE A 11 1.46 -33.19 30.81
CA PHE A 11 2.17 -32.34 29.86
C PHE A 11 1.26 -31.87 28.71
N TRP A 12 0.53 -32.79 28.07
CA TRP A 12 -0.36 -32.43 26.95
C TRP A 12 -1.50 -31.50 27.37
N TRP A 13 -2.10 -31.69 28.56
CA TRP A 13 -3.11 -30.75 29.07
C TRP A 13 -2.53 -29.37 29.37
N GLY A 14 -1.33 -29.30 29.96
CA GLY A 14 -0.64 -28.03 30.18
C GLY A 14 -0.35 -27.29 28.88
N ALA A 15 0.12 -28.01 27.85
CA ALA A 15 0.35 -27.45 26.52
C ALA A 15 -0.95 -26.95 25.87
N ALA A 16 -2.03 -27.73 25.93
CA ALA A 16 -3.33 -27.32 25.40
C ALA A 16 -3.88 -26.06 26.07
N ILE A 17 -3.80 -25.98 27.41
CA ILE A 17 -4.21 -24.78 28.17
C ILE A 17 -3.36 -23.57 27.76
N ALA A 18 -2.05 -23.74 27.62
CA ALA A 18 -1.16 -22.66 27.19
C ALA A 18 -1.53 -22.13 25.79
N VAL A 19 -1.83 -23.02 24.84
CA VAL A 19 -2.28 -22.63 23.50
C VAL A 19 -3.59 -21.85 23.56
N VAL A 20 -4.59 -22.34 24.29
CA VAL A 20 -5.89 -21.65 24.44
C VAL A 20 -5.72 -20.28 25.11
N ALA A 21 -4.86 -20.18 26.13
CA ALA A 21 -4.59 -18.92 26.82
C ALA A 21 -3.92 -17.89 25.90
N VAL A 22 -2.98 -18.32 25.05
CA VAL A 22 -2.32 -17.46 24.06
C VAL A 22 -3.32 -16.98 23.00
N GLU A 23 -4.13 -17.88 22.45
CA GLU A 23 -5.17 -17.52 21.47
C GLU A 23 -6.19 -16.54 22.06
N LEU A 24 -6.66 -16.79 23.29
CA LEU A 24 -7.59 -15.89 23.98
C LEU A 24 -6.95 -14.52 24.25
N PHE A 25 -5.68 -14.48 24.65
CA PHE A 25 -4.95 -13.23 24.86
C PHE A 25 -4.84 -12.41 23.56
N VAL A 26 -4.46 -13.06 22.45
CA VAL A 26 -4.39 -12.40 21.14
C VAL A 26 -5.77 -11.90 20.70
N PHE A 27 -6.82 -12.71 20.88
CA PHE A 27 -8.19 -12.32 20.57
C PHE A 27 -8.65 -11.10 21.37
N LEU A 28 -8.48 -11.14 22.70
CA LEU A 28 -8.88 -10.05 23.59
C LEU A 28 -8.08 -8.77 23.34
N ARG A 29 -6.81 -8.87 22.95
CA ARG A 29 -5.97 -7.72 22.60
C ARG A 29 -6.39 -7.09 21.27
N THR A 30 -6.70 -7.90 20.26
CA THR A 30 -6.92 -7.42 18.89
C THR A 30 -8.32 -6.89 18.61
N ILE A 31 -9.35 -7.33 19.35
CA ILE A 31 -10.73 -6.85 19.15
C ILE A 31 -10.88 -5.34 19.42
N PRO A 32 -10.40 -4.78 20.55
CA PRO A 32 -10.49 -3.34 20.79
C PRO A 32 -9.82 -2.52 19.69
N GLU A 33 -8.68 -3.00 19.18
CA GLU A 33 -7.94 -2.32 18.11
C GLU A 33 -8.71 -2.36 16.78
N LYS A 34 -9.32 -3.50 16.44
CA LYS A 34 -10.21 -3.62 15.27
C LYS A 34 -11.42 -2.69 15.36
N LEU A 35 -12.07 -2.65 16.52
CA LEU A 35 -13.22 -1.76 16.75
C LEU A 35 -12.82 -0.29 16.67
N ARG A 36 -11.68 0.09 17.26
CA ARG A 36 -11.13 1.44 17.15
C ARG A 36 -10.91 1.83 15.68
N TRP A 37 -10.28 0.96 14.90
CA TRP A 37 -9.96 1.26 13.50
C TRP A 37 -11.18 1.31 12.57
N ALA A 38 -12.27 0.64 12.92
CA ALA A 38 -13.53 0.78 12.19
C ALA A 38 -14.12 2.20 12.26
N HIS A 39 -13.63 3.04 13.17
CA HIS A 39 -14.05 4.44 13.35
C HIS A 39 -12.97 5.46 12.98
N GLU A 40 -11.76 5.01 12.63
CA GLU A 40 -10.66 5.90 12.23
C GLU A 40 -10.93 6.48 10.84
N PRO A 41 -10.73 7.81 10.64
CA PRO A 41 -10.82 8.40 9.31
C PRO A 41 -9.87 7.71 8.33
N VAL A 42 -10.39 7.33 7.16
CA VAL A 42 -9.64 6.62 6.12
C VAL A 42 -9.38 7.51 4.91
N LEU A 43 -8.27 7.25 4.23
CA LEU A 43 -7.96 7.92 2.97
C LEU A 43 -8.81 7.31 1.85
N THR A 44 -9.76 8.07 1.33
CA THR A 44 -10.63 7.66 0.22
C THR A 44 -10.20 8.33 -1.09
N LEU A 45 -10.37 7.62 -2.20
CA LEU A 45 -10.16 8.13 -3.54
C LEU A 45 -11.51 8.40 -4.21
N ASP A 46 -11.69 9.63 -4.67
CA ASP A 46 -12.83 10.10 -5.46
C ASP A 46 -12.40 10.20 -6.92
N LEU A 47 -12.94 9.33 -7.78
CA LEU A 47 -12.63 9.28 -9.21
C LEU A 47 -13.70 9.90 -10.09
N GLY A 48 -14.67 10.61 -9.52
CA GLY A 48 -15.75 11.26 -10.28
C GLY A 48 -15.25 12.08 -11.47
N ASP A 49 -16.07 12.15 -12.52
CA ASP A 49 -15.68 12.63 -13.85
C ASP A 49 -15.23 14.10 -13.89
N GLU A 50 -15.62 14.92 -12.90
CA GLU A 50 -15.36 16.38 -12.92
C GLU A 50 -15.00 16.91 -11.54
N SER A 51 -13.86 16.52 -10.99
CA SER A 51 -13.27 17.31 -9.90
C SER A 51 -12.76 18.63 -10.49
N GLU A 52 -13.45 19.75 -10.25
CA GLU A 52 -12.92 21.10 -10.46
C GLU A 52 -11.49 21.15 -9.88
N GLY A 53 -10.46 21.21 -10.73
CA GLY A 53 -9.06 21.16 -10.32
C GLY A 53 -8.23 19.96 -10.79
N SER A 54 -8.78 19.01 -11.57
CA SER A 54 -7.99 17.91 -12.16
C SER A 54 -6.94 18.36 -13.18
N GLY A 55 -6.82 19.67 -13.45
CA GLY A 55 -5.86 20.21 -14.39
C GLY A 55 -6.09 19.75 -15.82
N GLY A 56 -7.33 19.42 -16.18
CA GLY A 56 -7.70 18.94 -17.52
C GLY A 56 -7.41 17.46 -17.76
N TYR A 57 -7.05 16.68 -16.75
CA TYR A 57 -6.91 15.23 -16.90
C TYR A 57 -8.25 14.52 -16.77
N ARG A 58 -8.42 13.48 -17.59
CA ARG A 58 -9.48 12.49 -17.50
C ARG A 58 -8.91 11.17 -17.01
N PHE A 59 -9.59 10.54 -16.07
CA PHE A 59 -9.26 9.18 -15.65
C PHE A 59 -9.90 8.17 -16.60
N VAL A 60 -9.13 7.20 -17.05
CA VAL A 60 -9.62 6.08 -17.86
C VAL A 60 -9.35 4.82 -17.06
N GLU A 61 -10.41 4.22 -16.52
CA GLU A 61 -10.34 2.95 -15.80
C GLU A 61 -9.84 1.83 -16.73
N GLN A 62 -8.97 0.96 -16.18
CA GLN A 62 -8.38 -0.18 -16.88
C GLN A 62 -8.41 -1.44 -15.98
N PRO A 63 -9.59 -1.88 -15.52
CA PRO A 63 -9.74 -2.93 -14.51
C PRO A 63 -9.07 -4.26 -14.91
N GLU A 64 -8.89 -4.53 -16.20
CA GLU A 64 -8.15 -5.68 -16.72
C GLU A 64 -6.68 -5.72 -16.26
N ARG A 65 -6.08 -4.56 -15.95
CA ARG A 65 -4.71 -4.48 -15.39
C ARG A 65 -4.62 -4.95 -13.95
N LEU A 66 -5.76 -5.14 -13.27
CA LEU A 66 -5.82 -5.86 -11.99
C LEU A 66 -5.87 -7.39 -12.19
N GLY A 67 -6.02 -7.87 -13.42
CA GLY A 67 -5.90 -9.29 -13.76
C GLY A 67 -4.54 -9.82 -13.30
N GLY A 68 -4.55 -10.88 -12.48
CA GLY A 68 -3.37 -11.42 -11.81
C GLY A 68 -3.06 -10.76 -10.46
N ALA A 69 -3.30 -9.45 -10.28
CA ALA A 69 -3.19 -8.80 -8.97
C ALA A 69 -4.24 -9.31 -7.99
N VAL A 70 -5.47 -9.59 -8.46
CA VAL A 70 -6.54 -10.22 -7.65
C VAL A 70 -6.12 -11.59 -7.08
N GLU A 71 -5.27 -12.32 -7.79
CA GLU A 71 -4.81 -13.65 -7.36
C GLU A 71 -3.63 -13.55 -6.37
N GLN A 72 -2.87 -12.46 -6.43
CA GLN A 72 -1.64 -12.27 -5.65
C GLN A 72 -1.83 -11.39 -4.41
N LEU A 73 -2.79 -10.46 -4.45
CA LEU A 73 -3.09 -9.51 -3.39
C LEU A 73 -4.48 -9.79 -2.82
N SER A 74 -4.64 -9.60 -1.52
CA SER A 74 -5.92 -9.72 -0.83
C SER A 74 -6.51 -8.36 -0.47
N TYR A 75 -6.47 -7.38 -1.38
CA TYR A 75 -7.14 -6.09 -1.16
C TYR A 75 -8.67 -6.25 -1.11
N SER A 76 -9.36 -5.37 -0.39
CA SER A 76 -10.83 -5.33 -0.33
C SER A 76 -11.44 -4.55 -1.48
N LYS A 77 -10.73 -3.51 -1.95
CA LYS A 77 -11.08 -2.73 -3.14
C LYS A 77 -9.82 -2.34 -3.89
N GLY A 78 -9.87 -2.43 -5.20
CA GLY A 78 -8.78 -2.08 -6.10
C GLY A 78 -9.30 -1.23 -7.23
N VAL A 79 -8.57 -0.18 -7.58
CA VAL A 79 -8.85 0.63 -8.76
C VAL A 79 -7.55 0.85 -9.51
N CYS A 80 -7.60 0.74 -10.83
CA CYS A 80 -6.48 1.14 -11.66
C CYS A 80 -6.95 1.76 -12.97
N GLY A 81 -6.05 2.52 -13.58
CA GLY A 81 -6.33 3.24 -14.80
C GLY A 81 -5.20 4.19 -15.15
N VAL A 82 -5.49 5.10 -16.08
CA VAL A 82 -4.53 6.10 -16.54
C VAL A 82 -5.18 7.46 -16.51
N PHE A 83 -4.47 8.43 -15.96
CA PHE A 83 -4.81 9.83 -16.17
C PHE A 83 -4.20 10.29 -17.49
N VAL A 84 -5.08 10.66 -18.43
CA VAL A 84 -4.71 11.22 -19.73
C VAL A 84 -5.05 12.71 -19.77
N PRO A 85 -4.14 13.56 -20.27
CA PRO A 85 -4.44 14.99 -20.45
C PRO A 85 -5.53 15.18 -21.51
N GLY A 86 -6.44 16.12 -21.28
CA GLY A 86 -7.51 16.47 -22.20
C GLY A 86 -6.98 17.12 -23.48
N ALA A 87 -7.18 16.45 -24.61
CA ALA A 87 -7.28 16.93 -26.00
C ALA A 87 -6.36 18.06 -26.53
N ASP A 88 -5.17 18.31 -25.98
CA ASP A 88 -4.15 19.10 -26.69
C ASP A 88 -3.31 18.15 -27.56
N GLY A 89 -3.84 17.79 -28.73
CA GLY A 89 -3.46 16.67 -29.61
C GLY A 89 -2.07 16.67 -30.23
N ASN A 90 -1.03 17.26 -29.61
CA ASN A 90 0.33 17.31 -30.17
C ASN A 90 1.48 17.08 -29.17
N SER A 91 1.21 16.82 -27.89
CA SER A 91 2.29 16.52 -26.94
C SER A 91 2.63 15.03 -26.92
N PRO A 92 3.92 14.63 -26.84
CA PRO A 92 4.28 13.24 -26.55
C PRO A 92 3.49 12.78 -25.32
N GLN A 93 2.80 11.64 -25.45
CA GLN A 93 1.75 11.19 -24.51
C GLN A 93 2.31 11.10 -23.09
N ARG A 94 2.14 12.17 -22.32
CA ARG A 94 2.30 12.15 -20.86
C ARG A 94 1.17 11.30 -20.33
N ALA A 95 1.55 10.25 -19.62
CA ALA A 95 0.60 9.36 -18.98
C ALA A 95 1.00 9.20 -17.53
N LEU A 96 -0.01 9.19 -16.66
CA LEU A 96 0.15 8.81 -15.28
C LEU A 96 -0.70 7.56 -15.05
N ASP A 97 -0.03 6.42 -15.10
CA ASP A 97 -0.59 5.14 -14.67
C ASP A 97 -0.85 5.21 -13.17
N PHE A 98 -1.97 4.63 -12.75
CA PHE A 98 -2.45 4.76 -11.39
C PHE A 98 -3.03 3.45 -10.89
N PHE A 99 -2.64 3.07 -9.67
CA PHE A 99 -3.18 1.93 -8.94
C PHE A 99 -3.47 2.35 -7.50
N TYR A 100 -4.65 1.99 -7.01
CA TYR A 100 -5.09 2.26 -5.65
C TYR A 100 -5.69 0.99 -5.06
N PHE A 101 -5.22 0.63 -3.87
CA PHE A 101 -5.63 -0.57 -3.16
C PHE A 101 -6.07 -0.22 -1.75
N GLU A 102 -7.24 -0.74 -1.37
CA GLU A 102 -7.79 -0.67 -0.03
C GLU A 102 -7.64 -2.03 0.67
N TYR A 103 -7.23 -1.98 1.94
CA TYR A 103 -7.13 -3.16 2.79
C TYR A 103 -7.99 -2.96 4.04
N GLU A 104 -8.86 -3.92 4.33
CA GLU A 104 -9.65 -3.94 5.56
C GLU A 104 -8.81 -4.29 6.80
N PRO A 105 -9.24 -3.87 7.99
CA PRO A 105 -8.66 -4.32 9.25
C PRO A 105 -8.64 -5.85 9.35
N GLY A 106 -7.53 -6.42 9.82
CA GLY A 106 -7.38 -7.86 10.01
C GLY A 106 -6.96 -8.65 8.78
N ASN A 107 -6.67 -7.99 7.65
CA ASN A 107 -6.22 -8.65 6.42
C ASN A 107 -5.09 -9.66 6.68
N SER A 108 -5.30 -10.94 6.35
CA SER A 108 -4.34 -12.00 6.69
C SER A 108 -2.97 -11.79 6.04
N ARG A 109 -2.94 -11.20 4.85
CA ARG A 109 -1.76 -10.92 4.02
C ARG A 109 -1.24 -9.49 4.12
N PHE A 110 -1.75 -8.67 5.04
CA PHE A 110 -1.38 -7.26 5.22
C PHE A 110 0.10 -6.94 4.97
N ILE A 111 1.02 -7.62 5.65
CA ILE A 111 2.47 -7.35 5.50
C ILE A 111 2.98 -7.69 4.11
N HIS A 112 2.54 -8.82 3.57
CA HIS A 112 2.93 -9.24 2.24
C HIS A 112 2.41 -8.24 1.20
N ASP A 113 1.15 -7.84 1.30
CA ASP A 113 0.50 -7.05 0.26
C ASP A 113 0.91 -5.57 0.34
N VAL A 114 0.91 -4.98 1.55
CA VAL A 114 1.25 -3.57 1.75
C VAL A 114 2.74 -3.33 1.64
N PHE A 115 3.59 -4.25 2.11
CA PHE A 115 5.04 -4.04 2.19
C PHE A 115 5.88 -4.98 1.34
N GLY A 116 5.37 -6.14 0.93
CA GLY A 116 6.11 -7.09 0.09
C GLY A 116 6.13 -6.72 -1.39
N HIS A 117 5.16 -5.94 -1.87
CA HIS A 117 5.10 -5.44 -3.25
C HIS A 117 5.70 -4.04 -3.37
N VAL A 118 6.98 -3.91 -3.01
CA VAL A 118 7.70 -2.66 -3.22
C VAL A 118 7.95 -2.43 -4.72
N PRO A 119 7.81 -1.19 -5.23
CA PRO A 119 8.02 -0.88 -6.65
C PRO A 119 9.36 -1.39 -7.19
N GLU A 120 10.42 -1.32 -6.41
CA GLU A 120 11.75 -1.78 -6.76
C GLU A 120 11.76 -3.24 -7.20
N ALA A 121 11.09 -4.12 -6.46
CA ALA A 121 10.98 -5.54 -6.79
C ALA A 121 10.06 -5.76 -8.01
N CYS A 122 8.91 -5.08 -8.04
CA CYS A 122 7.91 -5.26 -9.09
C CYS A 122 8.42 -4.74 -10.45
N MET A 123 9.04 -3.57 -10.47
CA MET A 123 9.59 -2.95 -11.68
C MET A 123 10.85 -3.68 -12.16
N SER A 124 11.68 -4.20 -11.24
CA SER A 124 12.82 -5.04 -11.61
C SER A 124 12.36 -6.32 -12.32
N ALA A 125 11.24 -6.92 -11.92
CA ALA A 125 10.69 -8.10 -12.57
C ALA A 125 10.23 -7.84 -14.03
N THR A 126 9.90 -6.58 -14.38
CA THR A 126 9.60 -6.18 -15.76
C THR A 126 10.86 -5.77 -16.55
N GLY A 127 12.05 -5.93 -15.95
CA GLY A 127 13.32 -5.52 -16.54
C GLY A 127 13.64 -4.03 -16.42
N ALA A 128 12.80 -3.23 -15.73
CA ALA A 128 13.12 -1.84 -15.46
C ALA A 128 14.25 -1.74 -14.42
N VAL A 129 15.15 -0.79 -14.61
CA VAL A 129 16.31 -0.60 -13.73
C VAL A 129 16.10 0.63 -12.88
N LEU A 130 16.16 0.48 -11.55
CA LEU A 130 16.16 1.61 -10.64
C LEU A 130 17.44 2.43 -10.87
N LYS A 131 17.28 3.68 -11.27
CA LYS A 131 18.38 4.63 -11.42
C LYS A 131 18.68 5.36 -10.12
N GLN A 132 17.63 5.86 -9.48
CA GLN A 132 17.79 6.70 -8.30
C GLN A 132 16.56 6.62 -7.40
N GLU A 133 16.80 6.55 -6.10
CA GLU A 133 15.82 6.86 -5.07
C GLU A 133 15.97 8.34 -4.71
N HIS A 134 14.92 9.12 -4.92
CA HIS A 134 14.91 10.55 -4.62
C HIS A 134 14.45 10.79 -3.19
N PRO A 135 14.83 11.92 -2.55
CA PRO A 135 14.25 12.30 -1.28
C PRO A 135 12.72 12.27 -1.36
N SER A 136 12.10 11.60 -0.39
CA SER A 136 10.65 11.54 -0.33
C SER A 136 10.06 12.94 -0.25
N ARG A 137 8.93 13.12 -0.93
CA ARG A 137 8.17 14.37 -0.88
C ARG A 137 6.91 14.17 -0.05
N THR A 138 6.18 15.24 0.20
CA THR A 138 5.02 15.21 1.10
C THR A 138 3.86 15.94 0.46
N ILE A 139 2.67 15.36 0.54
CA ILE A 139 1.41 16.00 0.13
C ILE A 139 0.54 16.21 1.35
N THR A 140 -0.29 17.27 1.34
CA THR A 140 -1.21 17.55 2.44
C THR A 140 -2.64 17.26 2.00
N ILE A 141 -3.34 16.39 2.74
CA ILE A 141 -4.72 15.98 2.46
C ILE A 141 -5.53 16.06 3.74
N GLY A 142 -6.60 16.86 3.76
CA GLY A 142 -7.43 17.04 4.96
C GLY A 142 -6.63 17.47 6.19
N GLY A 143 -5.58 18.30 6.00
CA GLY A 143 -4.69 18.74 7.07
C GLY A 143 -3.65 17.70 7.54
N ARG A 144 -3.64 16.49 6.99
CA ARG A 144 -2.62 15.47 7.28
C ARG A 144 -1.51 15.50 6.24
N SER A 145 -0.28 15.43 6.73
CA SER A 145 0.94 15.39 5.94
C SER A 145 1.27 13.93 5.59
N LEU A 146 1.21 13.56 4.31
CA LEU A 146 1.43 12.22 3.81
C LEU A 146 2.71 12.17 2.98
N LYS A 147 3.65 11.33 3.41
CA LYS A 147 4.91 11.11 2.70
C LYS A 147 4.65 10.31 1.41
N VAL A 148 5.44 10.59 0.39
CA VAL A 148 5.42 9.93 -0.91
C VAL A 148 6.85 9.54 -1.25
N LEU A 149 7.07 8.24 -1.43
CA LEU A 149 8.33 7.72 -1.96
C LEU A 149 8.42 8.05 -3.46
N VAL A 150 9.58 8.53 -3.88
CA VAL A 150 9.84 8.98 -5.25
C VAL A 150 11.01 8.18 -5.81
N LEU A 151 10.74 7.39 -6.84
CA LEU A 151 11.72 6.50 -7.47
C LEU A 151 11.85 6.82 -8.95
N GLU A 152 13.06 6.73 -9.47
CA GLU A 152 13.36 6.88 -10.89
C GLU A 152 13.81 5.55 -11.46
N PHE A 153 13.08 5.06 -12.45
CA PHE A 153 13.41 3.87 -13.21
C PHE A 153 13.73 4.24 -14.66
N VAL A 154 14.49 3.38 -15.32
CA VAL A 154 14.64 3.41 -16.78
C VAL A 154 14.05 2.12 -17.34
N SER A 155 13.10 2.29 -18.26
CA SER A 155 12.52 1.18 -19.00
C SER A 155 13.53 0.65 -20.02
N PRO A 156 13.71 -0.68 -20.13
CA PRO A 156 14.64 -1.27 -21.09
C PRO A 156 14.14 -1.09 -22.54
N VAL A 157 12.84 -0.87 -22.74
CA VAL A 157 12.23 -0.76 -24.08
C VAL A 157 12.35 0.65 -24.63
N SER A 158 12.02 1.66 -23.82
CA SER A 158 11.97 3.06 -24.28
C SER A 158 13.25 3.84 -23.99
N SER A 159 14.12 3.35 -23.10
CA SER A 159 15.24 4.11 -22.51
C SER A 159 14.82 5.45 -21.87
N GLN A 160 13.52 5.69 -21.69
CA GLN A 160 12.99 6.91 -21.10
C GLN A 160 12.93 6.77 -19.58
N PRO A 161 13.12 7.89 -18.84
CA PRO A 161 12.90 7.91 -17.41
C PRO A 161 11.41 7.69 -17.12
N MET A 162 11.17 6.94 -16.05
CA MET A 162 9.86 6.65 -15.50
C MET A 162 9.90 6.97 -14.02
N TRP A 163 9.02 7.88 -13.60
CA TRP A 163 8.93 8.30 -12.21
C TRP A 163 7.85 7.47 -11.53
N VAL A 164 8.20 6.77 -10.47
CA VAL A 164 7.26 5.98 -9.67
C VAL A 164 7.05 6.66 -8.33
N PHE A 165 5.80 6.96 -8.04
CA PHE A 165 5.37 7.57 -6.78
C PHE A 165 4.59 6.54 -5.98
N ARG A 166 4.97 6.35 -4.71
CA ARG A 166 4.27 5.46 -3.80
C ARG A 166 3.87 6.20 -2.54
N LEU A 167 2.57 6.21 -2.28
CA LEU A 167 1.99 6.65 -1.02
C LEU A 167 1.40 5.44 -0.31
N THR A 168 1.81 5.24 0.94
CA THR A 168 1.17 4.24 1.82
C THR A 168 0.58 4.98 3.00
N TRP A 169 -0.73 4.91 3.13
CA TRP A 169 -1.47 5.46 4.25
C TRP A 169 -1.76 4.35 5.26
N LEU A 170 -1.47 4.66 6.52
CA LEU A 170 -1.80 3.86 7.69
C LEU A 170 -2.34 4.81 8.77
N PRO A 171 -3.18 4.31 9.70
CA PRO A 171 -3.53 5.07 10.89
C PRO A 171 -2.27 5.49 11.68
N PRO A 172 -2.28 6.66 12.34
CA PRO A 172 -1.11 7.25 12.98
C PRO A 172 -0.53 6.40 14.12
N ASP A 173 -1.38 5.69 14.86
CA ASP A 173 -0.98 4.87 16.01
C ASP A 173 -0.60 3.43 15.62
N THR A 174 -0.29 3.18 14.36
CA THR A 174 0.11 1.84 13.91
C THR A 174 1.58 1.59 14.26
N PRO A 175 1.95 0.33 14.59
CA PRO A 175 3.34 -0.01 14.89
C PRO A 175 4.22 -0.09 13.63
N TYR A 176 3.67 0.23 12.45
CA TYR A 176 4.32 0.05 11.16
C TYR A 176 4.78 1.39 10.61
N ASP A 177 6.06 1.50 10.27
CA ASP A 177 6.55 2.60 9.44
C ASP A 177 6.62 2.14 7.98
N PRO A 178 5.73 2.60 7.08
CA PRO A 178 5.68 2.13 5.71
C PRO A 178 6.94 2.43 4.88
N TYR A 179 7.84 3.27 5.37
CA TYR A 179 9.07 3.68 4.69
C TYR A 179 10.33 2.99 5.21
N GLN A 180 10.24 2.15 6.24
CA GLN A 180 11.39 1.41 6.80
C GLN A 180 11.31 -0.11 6.60
N VAL A 181 10.29 -0.60 5.89
CA VAL A 181 9.88 -2.01 6.00
C VAL A 181 10.79 -3.00 5.28
N ALA A 182 11.57 -2.60 4.27
CA ALA A 182 12.47 -3.52 3.57
C ALA A 182 13.46 -4.23 4.52
N TYR A 183 13.94 -3.53 5.55
CA TYR A 183 14.80 -4.10 6.59
C TYR A 183 14.02 -4.90 7.66
N LEU A 184 12.76 -4.54 7.88
CA LEU A 184 11.93 -5.05 8.97
C LEU A 184 11.03 -6.23 8.59
N MET A 185 10.81 -6.55 7.31
CA MET A 185 9.85 -7.60 6.91
C MET A 185 10.08 -8.95 7.60
N ARG A 186 11.33 -9.36 7.84
CA ARG A 186 11.61 -10.64 8.52
C ARG A 186 11.28 -10.57 10.02
N GLN A 187 11.61 -9.45 10.66
CA GLN A 187 11.32 -9.21 12.07
C GLN A 187 9.82 -9.01 12.30
N GLU A 188 9.14 -8.25 11.44
CA GLU A 188 7.70 -8.02 11.48
C GLU A 188 6.93 -9.31 11.26
N LYS A 189 7.33 -10.15 10.29
CA LYS A 189 6.72 -11.48 10.11
C LYS A 189 6.83 -12.35 11.37
N PHE A 190 7.97 -12.29 12.04
CA PHE A 190 8.18 -13.01 13.29
C PHE A 190 7.34 -12.42 14.44
N LEU A 191 7.37 -11.10 14.63
CA LEU A 191 6.61 -10.41 15.67
C LEU A 191 5.11 -10.60 15.49
N ILE A 192 4.60 -10.65 14.25
CA ILE A 192 3.18 -10.93 13.99
C ILE A 192 2.85 -12.38 14.29
N GLY A 193 3.69 -13.32 13.86
CA GLY A 193 3.46 -14.75 14.14
C GLY A 193 3.49 -15.07 15.63
N VAL A 194 4.25 -14.32 16.43
CA VAL A 194 4.43 -14.57 17.87
C VAL A 194 3.54 -13.70 18.76
N LEU A 195 3.35 -12.42 18.41
CA LEU A 195 2.65 -11.44 19.25
C LEU A 195 1.24 -11.12 18.76
N GLY A 196 0.82 -11.64 17.60
CA GLY A 196 -0.52 -11.42 17.05
C GLY A 196 -0.82 -9.94 16.84
N GLN A 197 0.16 -9.17 16.35
CA GLN A 197 -0.01 -7.73 16.17
C GLN A 197 -1.24 -7.43 15.31
N PRO A 198 -1.98 -6.38 15.68
CA PRO A 198 -3.20 -6.03 14.97
C PRO A 198 -2.85 -5.51 13.58
N LYS A 199 -3.67 -5.88 12.60
CA LYS A 199 -3.44 -5.52 11.19
C LYS A 199 -4.37 -4.36 10.84
N PRO A 200 -3.88 -3.12 10.75
CA PRO A 200 -4.72 -1.95 10.53
C PRO A 200 -5.31 -1.94 9.12
N PRO A 201 -6.31 -1.10 8.88
CA PRO A 201 -6.65 -0.75 7.51
C PRO A 201 -5.45 -0.05 6.86
N ALA A 202 -5.26 -0.25 5.57
CA ALA A 202 -4.24 0.43 4.79
C ALA A 202 -4.80 0.91 3.47
N ARG A 203 -4.19 1.96 2.93
CA ARG A 203 -4.42 2.42 1.56
C ARG A 203 -3.07 2.56 0.87
N VAL A 204 -2.89 1.87 -0.24
CA VAL A 204 -1.66 1.93 -1.03
C VAL A 204 -2.01 2.55 -2.37
N LEU A 205 -1.27 3.59 -2.72
CA LEU A 205 -1.38 4.27 -3.99
C LEU A 205 -0.03 4.21 -4.69
N LEU A 206 -0.05 3.71 -5.91
CA LEU A 206 1.10 3.64 -6.80
C LEU A 206 0.77 4.43 -8.06
N ALA A 207 1.67 5.30 -8.46
CA ALA A 207 1.56 6.01 -9.73
C ALA A 207 2.87 5.88 -10.52
N GLY A 208 2.76 5.62 -11.81
CA GLY A 208 3.87 5.62 -12.76
C GLY A 208 3.70 6.75 -13.76
N ALA A 209 4.67 7.65 -13.86
CA ALA A 209 4.63 8.78 -14.76
C ALA A 209 5.71 8.65 -15.85
N ILE A 210 5.27 8.67 -17.10
CA ILE A 210 6.12 8.56 -18.30
C ILE A 210 5.91 9.76 -19.23
N GLY A 211 6.94 10.09 -20.03
CA GLY A 211 6.87 11.21 -20.99
C GLY A 211 7.01 12.61 -20.37
N TYR A 212 7.41 12.69 -19.09
CA TYR A 212 7.74 13.95 -18.40
C TYR A 212 9.21 14.32 -18.61
N LYS A 213 9.51 15.63 -18.68
CA LYS A 213 10.87 16.11 -18.95
C LYS A 213 11.82 15.84 -17.78
N ASP A 214 11.31 16.01 -16.57
CA ASP A 214 12.05 15.89 -15.32
C ASP A 214 11.13 15.49 -14.17
N LEU A 215 11.73 15.27 -13.00
CA LEU A 215 11.02 14.90 -11.78
C LEU A 215 10.04 15.98 -11.32
N ASP A 216 10.37 17.26 -11.45
CA ASP A 216 9.54 18.34 -10.91
C ASP A 216 8.24 18.50 -11.71
N GLU A 217 8.30 18.30 -13.03
CA GLU A 217 7.12 18.27 -13.89
C GLU A 217 6.22 17.07 -13.59
N ALA A 218 6.82 15.88 -13.42
CA ALA A 218 6.11 14.66 -13.06
C ALA A 218 5.45 14.77 -11.67
N TRP A 219 6.20 15.27 -10.69
CA TRP A 219 5.72 15.50 -9.32
C TRP A 219 4.57 16.48 -9.30
N SER A 220 4.71 17.64 -9.95
CA SER A 220 3.66 18.67 -9.96
C SER A 220 2.36 18.16 -10.57
N SER A 221 2.46 17.28 -11.57
CA SER A 221 1.30 16.66 -12.21
C SER A 221 0.66 15.61 -11.29
N TYR A 222 1.48 14.74 -10.69
CA TYR A 222 1.04 13.76 -9.70
C TYR A 222 0.36 14.42 -8.49
N GLU A 223 0.99 15.43 -7.89
CA GLU A 223 0.49 16.12 -6.70
C GLU A 223 -0.86 16.79 -6.97
N ARG A 224 -0.97 17.52 -8.09
CA ARG A 224 -2.24 18.16 -8.48
C ARG A 224 -3.37 17.15 -8.65
N LEU A 225 -3.09 16.02 -9.29
CA LEU A 225 -4.07 14.95 -9.49
C LEU A 225 -4.45 14.29 -8.17
N LEU A 226 -3.49 14.00 -7.30
CA LEU A 226 -3.78 13.38 -6.02
C LEU A 226 -4.56 14.28 -5.08
N VAL A 227 -4.11 15.52 -4.90
CA VAL A 227 -4.73 16.45 -3.95
C VAL A 227 -6.18 16.76 -4.33
N SER A 228 -6.50 16.78 -5.62
CA SER A 228 -7.87 16.98 -6.10
C SER A 228 -8.79 15.75 -5.94
N ARG A 229 -8.23 14.55 -5.81
CA ARG A 229 -8.97 13.27 -5.85
C ARG A 229 -8.99 12.53 -4.53
N LEU A 230 -8.03 12.78 -3.66
CA LEU A 230 -7.94 12.13 -2.36
C LEU A 230 -8.62 12.97 -1.28
N LYS A 231 -9.37 12.31 -0.42
CA LYS A 231 -10.07 12.91 0.72
C LYS A 231 -9.86 12.04 1.94
N ILE A 232 -9.85 12.66 3.12
CA ILE A 232 -9.96 11.92 4.38
C ILE A 232 -11.43 11.92 4.75
N ALA A 233 -12.04 10.74 4.73
CA ALA A 233 -13.44 10.55 5.09
C ALA A 233 -13.53 9.81 6.43
N THR A 234 -14.55 10.14 7.21
CA THR A 234 -15.00 9.24 8.28
C THR A 234 -15.53 7.95 7.64
N PRO A 235 -15.20 6.76 8.17
CA PRO A 235 -15.61 5.48 7.60
C PRO A 235 -17.13 5.31 7.53
#